data_AF-A0A9C9F9J7-F1
#
_entry.id   AF-A0A9C9F9J7-F1
#
_cell.length_a   1.000
_cell.length_b   1.000
_cell.length_c   1.000
_cell.angle_alpha   90.00
_cell.angle_beta   90.00
_cell.angle_gamma   90.00
#
_symmetry.space_group_name_H-M   'P 1'
#
loop_
_entity.id
_entity.type
_entity.pdbx_description
1 polymer ?
#
loop_
_entity_poly.entity_id
_entity_poly.type
_entity_poly.pdbx_seq_one_letter_code
_entity_poly.pdbx_strand_id
1 'polypeptide(L)'
;MRSWMHFLILALMFTVLSAINPLQARGQEDICKEKGIVVRNLTTNDHWYKKNDGDCFKWKVSKMFVIKPGDTVDIYSDLTCKTTYCKGIDYEKYLSYDKNGNCRVKIIPGCTLSDM
;
A
#
# COMPACT_ATOMS: atom_id res chain seq x y z
N MET A 1 47.01 -31.85 -20.05
CA MET A 1 46.47 -30.67 -20.78
C MET A 1 44.99 -30.81 -21.14
N ARG A 2 44.50 -31.98 -21.57
CA ARG A 2 43.09 -32.22 -21.97
C ARG A 2 42.03 -32.00 -20.89
N SER A 3 42.35 -32.24 -19.60
CA SER A 3 41.41 -32.07 -18.48
C SER A 3 41.19 -30.59 -18.08
N TRP A 4 42.16 -29.71 -18.33
CA TRP A 4 42.10 -28.30 -17.92
C TRP A 4 41.14 -27.47 -18.79
N MET A 5 41.01 -27.84 -20.08
CA MET A 5 40.04 -27.23 -21.00
C MET A 5 38.58 -27.51 -20.59
N HIS A 6 38.29 -28.66 -19.98
CA HIS A 6 36.95 -28.98 -19.52
C HIS A 6 36.53 -28.14 -18.30
N PHE A 7 37.47 -27.84 -17.39
CA PHE A 7 37.23 -26.93 -16.27
C PHE A 7 36.96 -25.49 -16.71
N LEU A 8 37.69 -25.01 -17.73
CA LEU A 8 37.47 -23.67 -18.31
C LEU A 8 36.10 -23.54 -19.00
N ILE A 9 35.66 -24.57 -19.71
CA ILE A 9 34.33 -24.57 -20.37
C ILE A 9 33.20 -24.63 -19.34
N LEU A 10 33.36 -25.43 -18.28
CA LEU A 10 32.36 -25.50 -17.20
C LEU A 10 32.24 -24.17 -16.43
N ALA A 11 33.38 -23.52 -16.16
CA ALA A 11 33.42 -22.21 -15.52
C ALA A 11 32.74 -21.12 -16.39
N LEU A 12 32.95 -21.16 -17.71
CA LEU A 12 32.33 -20.22 -18.64
C LEU A 12 30.80 -20.38 -18.67
N MET A 13 30.29 -21.62 -18.70
CA MET A 13 28.85 -21.90 -18.67
C MET A 13 28.18 -21.43 -17.36
N PHE A 14 28.86 -21.54 -16.22
CA PHE A 14 28.34 -21.05 -14.93
C PHE A 14 28.21 -19.51 -14.86
N THR A 15 29.10 -18.79 -15.54
CA THR A 15 29.01 -17.31 -15.61
C THR A 15 27.86 -16.82 -16.48
N VAL A 16 27.53 -17.55 -17.57
CA VAL A 16 26.41 -17.19 -18.45
C VAL A 16 25.06 -17.42 -17.76
N LEU A 17 24.90 -18.48 -16.97
CA LEU A 17 23.67 -18.73 -16.21
C LEU A 17 23.44 -17.71 -15.07
N SER A 18 24.48 -17.10 -14.54
CA SER A 18 24.37 -16.07 -13.49
C SER A 18 23.90 -14.71 -14.03
N ALA A 19 24.09 -14.46 -15.32
CA ALA A 19 23.64 -13.25 -16.00
C ALA A 19 22.15 -13.28 -16.38
N ILE A 20 21.50 -14.44 -16.26
CA ILE A 20 20.05 -14.63 -16.49
C ILE A 20 19.31 -14.67 -15.15
N ASN A 21 19.63 -13.73 -14.26
CA ASN A 21 18.67 -13.37 -13.24
C ASN A 21 17.77 -12.30 -13.85
N PRO A 22 16.54 -12.61 -14.31
CA PRO A 22 15.52 -11.59 -14.32
C PRO A 22 15.21 -11.31 -12.85
N LEU A 23 16.05 -10.48 -12.24
CA LEU A 23 15.71 -9.70 -11.06
C LEU A 23 14.70 -8.61 -11.50
N GLN A 24 13.68 -9.01 -12.27
CA GLN A 24 12.41 -8.33 -12.29
C GLN A 24 11.66 -8.79 -11.04
N ALA A 25 12.12 -8.29 -9.89
CA ALA A 25 11.15 -7.72 -8.99
C ALA A 25 10.42 -6.66 -9.83
N ARG A 26 9.34 -7.04 -10.49
CA ARG A 26 8.37 -6.09 -11.03
C ARG A 26 7.96 -5.27 -9.82
N GLY A 27 8.61 -4.13 -9.62
CA GLY A 27 7.99 -3.01 -8.92
C GLY A 27 6.72 -2.77 -9.72
N GLN A 28 5.62 -3.31 -9.21
CA GLN A 28 4.31 -3.14 -9.80
C GLN A 28 4.12 -1.63 -9.91
N GLU A 29 4.03 -1.13 -11.14
CA GLU A 29 3.93 0.30 -11.38
C GLU A 29 2.74 0.82 -10.57
N ASP A 30 3.00 1.75 -9.65
CA ASP A 30 1.97 2.29 -8.77
C ASP A 30 1.07 3.24 -9.57
N ILE A 31 0.05 2.67 -10.19
CA ILE A 31 -0.97 3.38 -10.96
C ILE A 31 -1.82 4.34 -10.13
N CYS A 32 -1.78 4.22 -8.79
CA CYS A 32 -2.54 5.06 -7.88
C CYS A 32 -1.80 6.34 -7.51
N LYS A 33 -0.50 6.43 -7.80
CA LYS A 33 0.38 7.51 -7.35
C LYS A 33 -0.10 8.91 -7.71
N GLU A 34 -0.63 9.08 -8.93
CA GLU A 34 -1.07 10.38 -9.44
C GLU A 34 -2.42 10.82 -8.84
N LYS A 35 -3.39 9.90 -8.81
CA LYS A 35 -4.78 10.19 -8.39
C LYS A 35 -5.00 10.02 -6.89
N GLY A 36 -4.14 9.26 -6.23
CA GLY A 36 -4.32 8.79 -4.85
C GLY A 36 -5.32 7.65 -4.74
N ILE A 37 -5.40 7.10 -3.53
CA ILE A 37 -6.34 6.04 -3.16
C ILE A 37 -7.58 6.68 -2.54
N VAL A 38 -8.75 6.28 -3.04
CA VAL A 38 -10.05 6.70 -2.51
C VAL A 38 -10.42 5.80 -1.34
N VAL A 39 -10.61 6.40 -0.17
CA VAL A 39 -10.99 5.70 1.07
C VAL A 39 -12.44 6.02 1.43
N ARG A 40 -13.27 5.00 1.71
CA ARG A 40 -14.67 5.18 2.14
C ARG A 40 -14.93 4.59 3.52
N ASN A 41 -15.75 5.30 4.29
CA ASN A 41 -16.25 4.81 5.58
C ASN A 41 -17.45 3.89 5.34
N LEU A 42 -17.30 2.59 5.56
CA LEU A 42 -18.40 1.63 5.63
C LEU A 42 -18.48 0.99 7.02
N THR A 43 -18.01 1.70 8.04
CA THR A 43 -18.28 1.35 9.44
C THR A 43 -19.74 1.65 9.79
N THR A 44 -20.17 1.23 10.97
CA THR A 44 -21.52 1.48 11.47
C THR A 44 -21.75 2.93 11.93
N ASN A 45 -20.70 3.68 12.20
CA ASN A 45 -20.77 5.00 12.84
C ASN A 45 -20.01 6.08 12.04
N ASP A 46 -20.40 7.33 12.25
CA ASP A 46 -19.58 8.46 11.84
C ASP A 46 -18.26 8.42 12.64
N HIS A 47 -17.15 8.63 11.95
CA HIS A 47 -15.84 8.73 12.56
C HIS A 47 -15.26 10.12 12.34
N TRP A 48 -14.08 10.36 12.89
CA TRP A 48 -13.27 11.53 12.62
C TRP A 48 -11.94 11.09 12.06
N TYR A 49 -11.31 11.92 11.24
CA TYR A 49 -9.99 11.62 10.73
C TYR A 49 -9.12 12.86 10.75
N LYS A 50 -7.83 12.61 10.92
CA LYS A 50 -6.77 13.61 10.85
C LYS A 50 -5.82 13.17 9.75
N LYS A 51 -5.48 14.09 8.86
CA LYS A 51 -4.55 13.85 7.75
C LYS A 51 -3.28 14.66 7.96
N ASN A 52 -2.11 14.03 7.89
CA ASN A 52 -0.79 14.68 8.01
C ASN A 52 -0.68 15.61 9.23
N ASP A 53 -1.19 15.17 10.37
CA ASP A 53 -1.27 15.98 11.59
C ASP A 53 -2.01 17.33 11.48
N GLY A 54 -2.83 17.53 10.45
CA GLY A 54 -3.67 18.71 10.25
C GLY A 54 -4.96 18.74 11.08
N ASP A 55 -6.01 19.36 10.55
CA ASP A 55 -7.27 19.49 11.26
C ASP A 55 -8.02 18.16 11.42
N CYS A 56 -8.87 18.09 12.44
CA CYS A 56 -9.76 16.95 12.70
C CYS A 56 -11.07 17.14 11.92
N PHE A 57 -11.37 16.22 11.01
CA PHE A 57 -12.55 16.32 10.14
C PHE A 57 -13.57 15.22 10.42
N LYS A 58 -14.85 15.58 10.44
CA LYS A 58 -15.93 14.60 10.54
C LYS A 58 -16.02 13.77 9.26
N TRP A 59 -15.91 12.45 9.42
CA TRP A 59 -16.02 11.45 8.36
C TRP A 59 -17.32 10.67 8.47
N LYS A 60 -18.34 11.18 7.79
CA LYS A 60 -19.67 10.55 7.78
C LYS A 60 -19.63 9.17 7.13
N VAL A 61 -20.54 8.29 7.56
CA VAL A 61 -20.78 7.00 6.89
C VAL A 61 -20.97 7.21 5.38
N SER A 62 -20.41 6.31 4.58
CA SER A 62 -20.34 6.35 3.12
C SER A 62 -19.58 7.51 2.49
N LYS A 63 -19.04 8.46 3.27
CA LYS A 63 -18.24 9.56 2.72
C LYS A 63 -16.87 9.05 2.27
N MET A 64 -16.36 9.64 1.18
CA MET A 64 -15.06 9.33 0.62
C MET A 64 -14.07 10.48 0.83
N PHE A 65 -12.79 10.15 0.91
CA PHE A 65 -11.68 11.10 0.78
C PHE A 65 -10.51 10.43 0.05
N VAL A 66 -9.50 11.23 -0.31
CA VAL A 66 -8.34 10.76 -1.09
C VAL A 66 -7.05 10.87 -0.28
N ILE A 67 -6.22 9.84 -0.41
CA ILE A 67 -4.89 9.74 0.19
C ILE A 67 -3.86 9.61 -0.93
N LYS A 68 -2.84 10.44 -0.89
CA LYS A 68 -1.72 10.46 -1.83
C LYS A 68 -0.46 9.88 -1.18
N PRO A 69 0.57 9.53 -1.96
CA PRO A 69 1.86 9.11 -1.43
C PRO A 69 2.41 10.12 -0.41
N GLY A 70 2.92 9.61 0.73
CA GLY A 70 3.40 10.42 1.85
C GLY A 70 2.32 10.95 2.78
N ASP A 71 1.04 10.77 2.46
CA ASP A 71 -0.04 11.11 3.39
C ASP A 71 -0.18 10.04 4.49
N THR A 72 -0.39 10.50 5.72
CA THR A 72 -0.76 9.67 6.87
C THR A 72 -2.16 10.03 7.33
N VAL A 73 -2.94 9.00 7.67
CA VAL A 73 -4.29 9.18 8.18
C VAL A 73 -4.49 8.39 9.47
N ASP A 74 -4.93 9.11 10.50
CA ASP A 74 -5.43 8.54 11.72
C ASP A 74 -6.94 8.74 11.79
N ILE A 75 -7.64 7.72 12.28
CA ILE A 75 -9.09 7.69 12.39
C ILE A 75 -9.45 7.57 13.86
N TYR A 76 -10.47 8.29 14.26
CA TYR A 76 -10.87 8.47 15.65
C TYR A 76 -12.37 8.20 15.80
N SER A 77 -12.74 7.63 16.95
CA SER A 77 -14.13 7.35 17.29
C SER A 77 -14.85 8.55 17.92
N ASP A 78 -14.11 9.56 18.36
CA ASP A 78 -14.64 10.74 19.03
C ASP A 78 -14.47 12.05 18.24
N LEU A 79 -15.25 13.06 18.66
CA LEU A 79 -15.35 14.38 18.04
C LEU A 79 -14.06 15.22 18.10
N THR A 80 -13.09 14.82 18.93
CA THR A 80 -11.89 15.63 19.23
C THR A 80 -10.60 14.97 18.78
N CYS A 81 -10.67 13.93 17.95
CA CYS A 81 -9.51 13.15 17.53
C CYS A 81 -8.63 12.73 18.73
N LYS A 82 -9.24 12.32 19.85
CA LYS A 82 -8.51 11.88 21.06
C LYS A 82 -8.39 10.35 21.12
N THR A 83 -9.50 9.67 20.89
CA THR A 83 -9.60 8.21 20.98
C THR A 83 -9.34 7.62 19.61
N THR A 84 -8.11 7.19 19.40
CA THR A 84 -7.71 6.54 18.15
C THR A 84 -8.53 5.26 17.94
N TYR A 85 -9.13 5.16 16.76
CA TYR A 85 -9.85 4.00 16.26
C TYR A 85 -8.99 3.19 15.30
N CYS A 86 -8.38 3.86 14.33
CA CYS A 86 -7.34 3.32 13.46
C CYS A 86 -6.12 4.21 13.53
N LYS A 87 -4.94 3.64 13.76
CA LYS A 87 -3.69 4.39 13.76
C LYS A 87 -2.82 4.03 12.57
N GLY A 88 -2.10 5.01 12.05
CA GLY A 88 -0.98 4.83 11.14
C GLY A 88 -1.41 4.10 9.88
N ILE A 89 -2.50 4.54 9.26
CA ILE A 89 -2.82 4.08 7.92
C ILE A 89 -2.22 5.09 6.95
N ASP A 90 -1.10 4.69 6.35
CA ASP A 90 -0.42 5.41 5.29
C ASP A 90 -0.87 4.89 3.92
N TYR A 91 -0.46 5.64 2.89
CA TYR A 91 -0.74 5.33 1.51
C TYR A 91 -0.34 3.90 1.12
N GLU A 92 0.84 3.45 1.55
CA GLU A 92 1.41 2.14 1.24
C GLU A 92 0.55 1.00 1.80
N LYS A 93 0.05 1.17 3.03
CA LYS A 93 -0.88 0.22 3.63
C LYS A 93 -2.16 0.16 2.81
N TYR A 94 -2.77 1.29 2.45
CA TYR A 94 -3.96 1.29 1.60
C TYR A 94 -3.73 0.63 0.24
N LEU A 95 -2.58 0.90 -0.40
CA LEU A 95 -2.23 0.34 -1.70
C LEU A 95 -2.17 -1.19 -1.64
N SER A 96 -1.62 -1.75 -0.56
CA SER A 96 -1.54 -3.20 -0.38
C SER A 96 -2.89 -3.92 -0.32
N TYR A 97 -3.98 -3.20 0.01
CA TYR A 97 -5.34 -3.76 0.07
C TYR A 97 -6.11 -3.61 -1.24
N ASP A 98 -5.68 -2.74 -2.17
CA ASP A 98 -6.31 -2.55 -3.48
C ASP A 98 -5.85 -3.64 -4.46
N LYS A 99 -6.35 -4.87 -4.26
CA LYS A 99 -5.92 -6.06 -5.04
C LYS A 99 -6.25 -5.97 -6.53
N ASN A 100 -7.23 -5.15 -6.88
CA ASN A 100 -7.72 -5.00 -8.24
C ASN A 100 -7.05 -3.84 -9.01
N GLY A 101 -6.18 -3.05 -8.36
CA GLY A 101 -5.55 -1.89 -9.01
C GLY A 101 -6.53 -0.77 -9.34
N ASN A 102 -7.61 -0.64 -8.59
CA ASN A 102 -8.63 0.38 -8.82
C ASN A 102 -8.38 1.67 -8.03
N CYS A 103 -7.41 1.64 -7.11
CA CYS A 103 -7.08 2.71 -6.16
C CYS A 103 -8.24 3.03 -5.22
N ARG A 104 -8.98 2.01 -4.76
CA ARG A 104 -10.20 2.23 -3.96
C ARG A 104 -10.30 1.22 -2.83
N VAL A 105 -10.42 1.73 -1.61
CA VAL A 105 -10.47 0.91 -0.40
C VAL A 105 -11.58 1.37 0.53
N LYS A 106 -12.16 0.42 1.24
CA LYS A 106 -13.20 0.64 2.26
C LYS A 106 -12.67 0.28 3.64
N ILE A 107 -13.12 1.04 4.64
CA ILE A 107 -12.92 0.73 6.05
C ILE A 107 -14.24 0.22 6.60
N ILE A 108 -14.24 -0.99 7.15
CA ILE A 108 -15.39 -1.61 7.81
C ILE A 108 -15.16 -1.66 9.34
N PRO A 109 -16.16 -2.03 10.16
CA PRO A 109 -16.02 -2.08 11.60
C PRO A 109 -14.81 -2.90 12.06
N GLY A 110 -14.18 -2.46 13.15
CA GLY A 110 -12.95 -3.05 13.68
C GLY A 110 -11.68 -2.58 12.98
N CYS A 111 -11.72 -1.44 12.27
CA CYS A 111 -10.57 -0.92 11.51
C CYS A 111 -10.09 -1.85 10.38
N THR A 112 -10.97 -2.69 9.85
CA THR A 112 -10.59 -3.63 8.80
C THR A 112 -10.59 -2.92 7.45
N LEU A 113 -9.46 -3.01 6.74
CA LEU A 113 -9.30 -2.54 5.37
C LEU A 113 -9.69 -3.63 4.38
N SER A 114 -10.39 -3.24 3.32
CA SER A 114 -10.73 -4.12 2.21
C SER A 114 -10.70 -3.35 0.92
N ASP A 115 -10.38 -4.06 -0.15
CA ASP A 115 -10.66 -3.60 -1.51
C ASP A 115 -12.16 -3.30 -1.67
N MET A 116 -12.49 -2.33 -2.52
CA MET A 116 -13.87 -1.92 -2.76
C MET A 116 -14.65 -2.88 -3.64
#